data_AF-A0A0E0E6I8-F1
#
_entry.id   AF-A0A0E0E6I8-F1
#
_cell.length_a   1.000
_cell.length_b   1.000
_cell.length_c   1.000
_cell.angle_alpha   90.00
_cell.angle_beta   90.00
_cell.angle_gamma   90.00
#
_symmetry.space_group_name_H-M   'P 1'
#
loop_
_entity.id
_entity.type
_entity.pdbx_description
1 polymer ?
#
loop_
_entity_poly.entity_id
_entity_poly.type
_entity_poly.pdbx_seq_one_letter_code
_entity_poly.pdbx_strand_id
1 'polypeptide(L)'
;MATLARVSLPSVLLTLRHGATTHGFAAARPAAAAAKRLLGSVSVTAQQSVPRCGGAAEALGADMAVPPSVPVRVAHELQQAGHRYLDVRTEGEFAGGHPVGAVNIPYMYKTGSGLTKNTHFLEKVSTIFGKEDEIIVGCQSGKRSLRAASELCSAGFTAVTDIAGGFSAWKENELPTNK
;
A
#
# COMPACT_ATOMS: atom_id res chain seq x y z
N MET A 1 -61.46 -7.95 -41.95
CA MET A 1 -60.51 -6.83 -42.07
C MET A 1 -59.12 -7.42 -41.90
N ALA A 2 -58.45 -7.85 -42.98
CA ALA A 2 -57.55 -7.02 -43.81
C ALA A 2 -56.44 -6.42 -42.92
N THR A 3 -55.14 -6.68 -43.10
CA THR A 3 -54.36 -6.48 -44.33
C THR A 3 -52.91 -6.96 -44.08
N LEU A 4 -52.16 -7.20 -45.17
CA LEU A 4 -50.68 -7.22 -45.32
C LEU A 4 -49.96 -8.54 -44.97
N ALA A 5 -48.99 -9.04 -45.75
CA ALA A 5 -48.51 -8.78 -47.10
C ALA A 5 -47.50 -9.91 -47.44
N ARG A 6 -47.49 -10.39 -48.68
CA ARG A 6 -46.40 -11.21 -49.26
C ARG A 6 -45.33 -10.28 -49.83
N VAL A 7 -44.05 -10.50 -49.50
CA VAL A 7 -42.86 -10.04 -50.25
C VAL A 7 -41.75 -11.08 -49.91
N SER A 8 -41.28 -11.97 -50.79
CA SER A 8 -40.52 -11.83 -52.06
C SER A 8 -39.03 -11.45 -51.90
N LEU A 9 -38.18 -12.49 -51.75
CA LEU A 9 -36.78 -12.67 -52.25
C LEU A 9 -35.70 -11.60 -51.90
N PRO A 10 -34.38 -11.82 -52.14
CA PRO A 10 -33.62 -13.03 -52.51
C PRO A 10 -32.42 -13.33 -51.58
N SER A 11 -31.81 -14.50 -51.77
CA SER A 11 -30.43 -14.79 -51.36
C SER A 11 -29.45 -13.78 -51.96
N VAL A 12 -28.65 -13.13 -51.13
CA VAL A 12 -27.49 -12.35 -51.58
C VAL A 12 -26.27 -12.79 -50.78
N LEU A 13 -25.42 -13.52 -51.48
CA LEU A 13 -24.02 -13.76 -51.15
C LEU A 13 -23.30 -12.40 -51.18
N LEU A 14 -22.77 -11.94 -50.05
CA LEU A 14 -21.87 -10.79 -50.01
C LEU A 14 -20.55 -11.18 -49.34
N THR A 15 -19.61 -11.58 -50.19
CA THR A 15 -18.18 -11.51 -49.92
C THR A 15 -17.77 -10.05 -49.76
N LEU A 16 -17.34 -9.64 -48.56
CA LEU A 16 -16.50 -8.47 -48.39
C LEU A 16 -15.26 -8.82 -47.56
N ARG A 17 -14.11 -8.74 -48.22
CA ARG A 17 -12.79 -8.52 -47.63
C ARG A 17 -12.73 -7.10 -47.03
N HIS A 18 -11.56 -6.76 -46.46
CA HIS A 18 -11.10 -5.54 -45.78
C HIS A 18 -11.25 -5.67 -44.25
N GLY A 19 -10.19 -5.84 -43.47
CA GLY A 19 -8.92 -5.12 -43.53
C GLY A 19 -9.02 -3.92 -42.58
N ALA A 20 -8.95 -4.16 -41.27
CA ALA A 20 -8.88 -3.11 -40.26
C ALA A 20 -7.52 -3.18 -39.58
N THR A 21 -6.64 -2.32 -40.07
CA THR A 21 -5.46 -1.81 -39.37
C THR A 21 -5.91 -0.97 -38.17
N THR A 22 -5.44 -1.33 -36.97
CA THR A 22 -5.15 -0.39 -35.87
C THR A 22 -3.91 -0.94 -35.17
N HIS A 23 -2.71 -0.51 -35.55
CA HIS A 23 -1.99 0.60 -34.89
C HIS A 23 -2.23 0.69 -33.38
N GLY A 24 -1.13 0.51 -32.63
CA GLY A 24 -0.88 1.23 -31.39
C GLY A 24 -1.39 0.57 -30.13
N PHE A 25 -0.49 0.03 -29.32
CA PHE A 25 0.20 0.88 -28.35
C PHE A 25 1.33 0.07 -27.69
N ALA A 26 2.55 0.33 -28.16
CA ALA A 26 3.72 0.16 -27.32
C ALA A 26 3.59 1.13 -26.14
N ALA A 27 3.16 0.66 -24.98
CA ALA A 27 3.39 1.36 -23.73
C ALA A 27 4.81 1.05 -23.26
N ALA A 28 5.77 1.60 -24.02
CA ALA A 28 7.06 1.97 -23.48
C ALA A 28 6.79 2.82 -22.23
N ARG A 29 7.33 2.42 -21.08
CA ARG A 29 7.31 3.23 -19.86
C ARG A 29 8.04 4.53 -20.17
N PRO A 30 7.38 5.71 -20.19
CA PRO A 30 8.14 6.94 -20.30
C PRO A 30 8.77 7.21 -18.95
N ALA A 31 10.10 7.23 -18.94
CA ALA A 31 10.88 7.98 -17.98
C ALA A 31 10.41 9.44 -18.04
N ALA A 32 9.70 9.91 -17.01
CA ALA A 32 9.26 11.28 -16.92
C ALA A 32 10.47 12.19 -16.67
N ALA A 33 10.89 12.87 -17.73
CA ALA A 33 11.91 13.89 -17.70
C ALA A 33 11.34 15.23 -17.21
N ALA A 34 12.05 15.81 -16.25
CA ALA A 34 12.45 17.22 -16.14
C ALA A 34 11.42 18.30 -16.50
N ALA A 35 10.80 18.89 -15.48
CA ALA A 35 10.30 20.27 -15.53
C ALA A 35 11.35 21.21 -14.93
N LYS A 36 12.04 21.96 -15.78
CA LYS A 36 12.90 23.10 -15.39
C LYS A 36 12.08 24.39 -15.54
N ARG A 37 11.90 25.14 -14.45
CA ARG A 37 11.73 26.59 -14.52
C ARG A 37 12.27 27.25 -13.25
N LEU A 38 13.25 28.13 -13.45
CA LEU A 38 13.91 28.94 -12.43
C LEU A 38 12.94 29.98 -11.85
N LEU A 39 13.02 30.21 -10.53
CA LEU A 39 13.57 31.44 -9.91
C LEU A 39 13.13 31.47 -8.43
N GLY A 40 14.11 31.62 -7.53
CA GLY A 40 13.89 31.77 -6.09
C GLY A 40 14.69 30.76 -5.28
N SER A 41 15.96 31.06 -5.04
CA SER A 41 16.82 30.30 -4.13
C SER A 41 16.35 30.49 -2.68
N VAL A 42 15.37 29.70 -2.26
CA VAL A 42 15.20 29.37 -0.86
C VAL A 42 15.66 27.92 -0.73
N SER A 43 16.91 27.74 -0.32
CA SER A 43 17.44 26.43 0.05
C SER A 43 16.71 25.95 1.30
N VAL A 44 15.53 25.35 1.12
CA VAL A 44 14.99 24.40 2.10
C VAL A 44 15.56 23.05 1.74
N THR A 45 16.75 22.75 2.25
CA THR A 45 17.23 21.37 2.43
C THR A 45 16.33 20.70 3.46
N ALA A 46 15.15 20.26 3.05
CA ALA A 46 14.36 19.30 3.79
C ALA A 46 14.42 17.98 3.04
N GLN A 47 15.60 17.38 3.00
CA GLN A 47 15.68 15.92 3.00
C GLN A 47 15.08 15.48 4.35
N GLN A 48 13.77 15.30 4.39
CA GLN A 48 13.16 14.51 5.45
C GLN A 48 13.53 13.06 5.19
N SER A 49 14.79 12.73 5.48
CA SER A 49 15.23 11.36 5.65
C SER A 49 14.44 10.78 6.82
N VAL A 50 13.42 9.97 6.51
CA VAL A 50 12.74 9.16 7.52
C VAL A 50 13.78 8.40 8.35
N PRO A 51 13.66 8.36 9.68
CA PRO A 51 14.60 7.61 10.50
C PRO A 51 14.56 6.16 10.05
N ARG A 52 15.73 5.55 9.80
CA ARG A 52 15.79 4.12 9.48
C ARG A 52 15.98 3.33 10.77
N CYS A 53 15.35 2.16 10.83
CA CYS A 53 15.75 1.16 11.81
C CYS A 53 17.20 0.79 11.48
N GLY A 54 18.13 1.21 12.33
CA GLY A 54 19.57 1.23 12.05
C GLY A 54 20.06 -0.09 11.45
N GLY A 55 20.79 0.00 10.34
CA GLY A 55 21.28 -1.16 9.60
C GLY A 55 22.80 -1.22 9.55
N ALA A 56 23.37 -2.22 10.21
CA ALA A 56 24.46 -3.08 9.73
C ALA A 56 24.61 -4.23 10.73
N ALA A 57 24.58 -5.46 10.23
CA ALA A 57 24.78 -6.67 11.02
C ALA A 57 26.13 -6.65 11.75
N GLU A 58 26.12 -6.95 13.06
CA GLU A 58 27.03 -7.88 13.75
C GLU A 58 26.48 -8.16 15.16
N ALA A 59 26.50 -9.45 15.50
CA ALA A 59 26.20 -10.17 16.74
C ALA A 59 25.91 -9.43 18.08
N LEU A 60 24.88 -9.96 18.77
CA LEU A 60 24.70 -10.07 20.23
C LEU A 60 24.44 -8.78 21.03
N GLY A 61 23.21 -8.31 20.96
CA GLY A 61 22.63 -7.45 21.98
C GLY A 61 21.17 -7.17 21.64
N ALA A 62 20.25 -7.54 22.54
CA ALA A 62 18.84 -7.15 22.43
C ALA A 62 18.68 -5.66 22.75
N ASP A 63 19.31 -4.79 21.96
CA ASP A 63 18.91 -3.39 21.91
C ASP A 63 17.65 -3.35 21.06
N MET A 64 16.50 -3.22 21.73
CA MET A 64 15.19 -3.25 21.11
C MET A 64 15.08 -2.04 20.19
N ALA A 65 15.44 -2.21 18.92
CA ALA A 65 15.37 -1.17 17.91
C ALA A 65 13.99 -0.49 17.99
N VAL A 66 13.99 0.76 18.45
CA VAL A 66 12.79 1.56 18.61
C VAL A 66 12.46 2.11 17.23
N PRO A 67 11.38 1.64 16.58
CA PRO A 67 11.01 2.16 15.27
C PRO A 67 10.57 3.62 15.43
N PRO A 68 10.85 4.47 14.45
CA PRO A 68 10.31 5.82 14.44
C PRO A 68 8.79 5.79 14.35
N SER A 69 8.13 6.66 15.11
CA SER A 69 6.68 6.83 15.08
C SER A 69 6.35 8.21 14.51
N VAL A 70 5.48 8.24 13.50
CA VAL A 70 5.08 9.48 12.80
C VAL A 70 3.57 9.71 12.93
N PRO A 71 3.10 10.98 12.91
CA PRO A 71 1.67 11.26 12.94
C PRO A 71 0.98 10.82 11.64
N VAL A 72 -0.34 10.58 11.70
CA VAL A 72 -1.14 10.05 10.58
C VAL A 72 -1.07 10.87 9.29
N ARG A 73 -0.91 12.20 9.38
CA ARG A 73 -0.79 13.08 8.20
C ARG A 73 0.51 12.80 7.45
N VAL A 74 1.62 12.68 8.18
CA VAL A 74 2.92 12.33 7.60
C VAL A 74 2.87 10.90 7.05
N ALA A 75 2.22 9.96 7.75
CA ALA A 75 2.03 8.61 7.23
C ALA A 75 1.28 8.59 5.87
N HIS A 76 0.27 9.45 5.71
CA HIS A 76 -0.43 9.59 4.44
C HIS A 76 0.44 10.20 3.34
N GLU A 77 1.27 11.20 3.65
CA GLU A 77 2.25 11.75 2.71
C GLU A 77 3.28 10.70 2.27
N LEU A 78 3.79 9.88 3.20
CA LEU A 78 4.67 8.76 2.89
C LEU A 78 3.96 7.73 1.98
N GLN A 79 2.69 7.43 2.24
CA GLN A 79 1.94 6.53 1.37
C GLN A 79 1.78 7.09 -0.05
N GLN A 80 1.60 8.41 -0.20
CA GLN A 80 1.58 9.08 -1.50
C GLN A 80 2.95 9.08 -2.19
N ALA A 81 4.04 9.09 -1.42
CA ALA A 81 5.40 8.95 -1.93
C ALA A 81 5.74 7.51 -2.37
N GLY A 82 4.82 6.55 -2.19
CA GLY A 82 4.96 5.16 -2.66
C GLY A 82 5.36 4.16 -1.58
N HIS A 83 5.41 4.59 -0.32
CA HIS A 83 5.67 3.69 0.80
C HIS A 83 4.50 2.70 0.96
N ARG A 84 4.82 1.47 1.37
CA ARG A 84 3.83 0.40 1.46
C ARG A 84 3.19 0.38 2.84
N TYR A 85 1.86 0.38 2.89
CA TYR A 85 1.12 0.34 4.15
C TYR A 85 0.86 -1.10 4.59
N LEU A 86 1.29 -1.45 5.80
CA LEU A 86 1.05 -2.72 6.47
C LEU A 86 0.05 -2.52 7.62
N ASP A 87 -1.15 -3.06 7.48
CA ASP A 87 -2.16 -3.07 8.54
C ASP A 87 -2.04 -4.35 9.36
N VAL A 88 -1.72 -4.21 10.65
CA VAL A 88 -1.52 -5.35 11.56
C VAL A 88 -2.75 -5.72 12.40
N ARG A 89 -3.91 -5.12 12.10
CA ARG A 89 -5.20 -5.45 12.74
C ARG A 89 -5.72 -6.81 12.28
N THR A 90 -6.75 -7.28 12.97
CA THR A 90 -7.46 -8.50 12.55
C THR A 90 -8.19 -8.30 11.22
N GLU A 91 -8.40 -9.38 10.46
CA GLU A 91 -9.07 -9.33 9.16
C GLU A 91 -10.48 -8.72 9.25
N GLY A 92 -11.21 -8.98 10.34
CA GLY A 92 -12.52 -8.38 10.57
C GLY A 92 -12.48 -6.86 10.81
N GLU A 93 -11.42 -6.34 11.43
CA GLU A 93 -11.21 -4.88 11.55
C GLU A 93 -10.85 -4.26 10.20
N PHE A 94 -10.06 -4.96 9.39
CA PHE A 94 -9.62 -4.51 8.07
C PHE A 94 -10.77 -4.45 7.05
N ALA A 95 -11.66 -5.46 7.04
CA ALA A 95 -12.85 -5.51 6.20
C ALA A 95 -13.86 -4.39 6.52
N GLY A 96 -13.84 -3.84 7.75
CA GLY A 96 -14.66 -2.69 8.14
C GLY A 96 -14.17 -1.36 7.56
N GLY A 97 -12.94 -1.31 7.07
CA GLY A 97 -12.31 -0.15 6.46
C GLY A 97 -10.83 -0.06 6.77
N HIS A 98 -10.05 0.38 5.79
CA HIS A 98 -8.59 0.46 5.86
C HIS A 98 -8.04 1.55 4.93
N PRO A 99 -6.80 2.02 5.12
CA PRO A 99 -6.15 2.94 4.18
C PRO A 99 -5.99 2.33 2.79
N VAL A 100 -6.10 3.16 1.74
CA VAL A 100 -6.12 2.68 0.34
C VAL A 100 -4.82 1.95 -0.03
N GLY A 101 -4.92 0.70 -0.50
CA GLY A 101 -3.73 -0.07 -0.88
C GLY A 101 -2.93 -0.63 0.32
N ALA A 102 -3.51 -0.60 1.52
CA ALA A 102 -2.96 -1.31 2.67
C ALA A 102 -3.00 -2.83 2.47
N VAL A 103 -1.92 -3.49 2.88
CA VAL A 103 -1.84 -4.95 2.97
C VAL A 103 -2.13 -5.36 4.40
N ASN A 104 -3.09 -6.28 4.60
CA ASN A 104 -3.38 -6.78 5.93
C ASN A 104 -2.55 -8.02 6.26
N ILE A 105 -1.78 -7.96 7.34
CA ILE A 105 -1.13 -9.13 7.95
C ILE A 105 -1.38 -9.05 9.46
N PRO A 106 -2.35 -9.81 9.99
CA PRO A 106 -2.70 -9.72 11.40
C PRO A 106 -1.53 -10.09 12.30
N TYR A 107 -1.19 -9.17 13.22
CA TYR A 107 -0.20 -9.46 14.26
C TYR A 107 -0.80 -10.33 15.38
N MET A 108 -2.12 -10.26 15.55
CA MET A 108 -2.87 -11.13 16.44
C MET A 108 -4.10 -11.65 15.71
N TYR A 109 -4.44 -12.92 15.93
CA TYR A 109 -5.69 -13.52 15.47
C TYR A 109 -6.74 -13.46 16.56
N LYS A 110 -8.01 -13.38 16.15
CA LYS A 110 -9.15 -13.49 17.06
C LYS A 110 -9.50 -14.96 17.23
N THR A 111 -9.28 -15.52 18.42
CA THR A 111 -9.57 -16.92 18.73
C THR A 111 -10.58 -16.96 19.87
N GLY A 112 -11.83 -17.32 19.54
CA GLY A 112 -12.93 -17.32 20.50
C GLY A 112 -13.15 -15.94 21.13
N SER A 113 -13.05 -15.88 22.46
CA SER A 113 -13.22 -14.65 23.24
C SER A 113 -11.95 -13.79 23.35
N GLY A 114 -10.82 -14.25 22.84
CA GLY A 114 -9.51 -13.63 23.05
C GLY A 114 -8.74 -13.30 21.76
N LEU A 115 -7.58 -12.66 21.96
CA LEU A 115 -6.59 -12.43 20.90
C LEU A 115 -5.36 -13.30 21.16
N THR A 116 -4.93 -14.05 20.14
CA THR A 116 -3.73 -14.89 20.17
C THR A 116 -2.67 -14.29 19.27
N LYS A 117 -1.41 -14.24 19.73
CA LYS A 117 -0.29 -13.73 18.91
C LYS A 117 -0.09 -14.63 17.68
N ASN A 118 0.13 -14.03 16.51
CA ASN A 118 0.49 -14.75 15.30
C ASN A 118 1.99 -15.04 15.29
N THR A 119 2.37 -16.32 15.40
CA THR A 119 3.78 -16.77 15.34
C THR A 119 4.37 -16.69 13.92
N HIS A 120 3.53 -16.74 12.88
CA HIS A 120 3.92 -16.69 11.47
C HIS A 120 3.91 -15.27 10.89
N PHE A 121 3.81 -14.25 11.73
CA PHE A 121 3.74 -12.86 11.28
C PHE A 121 4.96 -12.47 10.42
N LEU A 122 6.18 -12.68 10.93
CA LEU A 122 7.41 -12.31 10.24
C LEU A 122 7.62 -13.07 8.92
N GLU A 123 7.24 -14.35 8.88
CA GLU A 123 7.31 -15.18 7.68
C GLU A 123 6.40 -14.65 6.57
N LYS A 124 5.15 -14.32 6.90
CA LYS A 124 4.19 -13.73 5.96
C LYS A 124 4.65 -12.36 5.46
N VAL A 125 5.16 -11.51 6.37
CA VAL A 125 5.68 -10.19 5.97
C VAL A 125 6.87 -10.35 5.02
N SER A 126 7.82 -11.22 5.33
CA SER A 126 9.01 -11.44 4.48
C SER A 126 8.69 -12.04 3.12
N THR A 127 7.53 -12.68 2.96
CA THR A 127 7.05 -13.21 1.67
C THR A 127 6.50 -12.09 0.77
N ILE A 128 5.92 -11.05 1.39
CA ILE A 128 5.22 -9.97 0.67
C ILE A 128 6.10 -8.71 0.55
N PHE A 129 7.01 -8.49 1.49
CA PHE A 129 7.84 -7.30 1.63
C PHE A 129 9.32 -7.66 1.65
N GLY A 130 10.11 -6.89 0.92
CA GLY A 130 11.57 -6.93 1.01
C GLY A 130 12.09 -6.25 2.28
N LYS A 131 13.30 -6.60 2.71
CA LYS A 131 13.95 -5.99 3.88
C LYS A 131 14.29 -4.50 3.70
N GLU A 132 14.50 -4.10 2.45
CA GLU A 132 14.78 -2.72 2.03
C GLU A 132 13.51 -1.95 1.62
N ASP A 133 12.34 -2.60 1.64
CA ASP A 133 11.09 -1.92 1.32
C ASP A 133 10.78 -0.88 2.39
N GLU A 134 10.25 0.26 1.95
CA GLU A 134 9.79 1.31 2.86
C GLU A 134 8.37 0.99 3.34
N ILE A 135 8.26 0.53 4.59
CA ILE A 135 7.04 0.00 5.17
C ILE A 135 6.52 0.94 6.25
N ILE A 136 5.25 1.30 6.14
CA ILE A 136 4.52 2.02 7.17
C ILE A 136 3.60 1.02 7.88
N VAL A 137 3.71 0.89 9.20
CA VAL A 137 2.96 -0.08 9.99
C VAL A 137 1.87 0.62 10.80
N GLY A 138 0.62 0.22 10.59
CA GLY A 138 -0.54 0.78 11.27
C GLY A 138 -1.33 -0.28 12.04
N CYS A 139 -1.88 0.11 13.19
CA CYS A 139 -2.90 -0.67 13.89
C CYS A 139 -4.08 0.22 14.29
N GLN A 140 -4.99 -0.26 15.14
CA GLN A 140 -6.15 0.55 15.54
C GLN A 140 -5.76 1.83 16.32
N SER A 141 -4.74 1.77 17.18
CA SER A 141 -4.42 2.84 18.16
C SER A 141 -2.92 3.14 18.33
N GLY A 142 -2.04 2.56 17.51
CA GLY A 142 -0.57 2.69 17.60
C GLY A 142 0.16 1.64 18.48
N LYS A 143 -0.48 1.06 19.50
CA LYS A 143 0.22 0.16 20.45
C LYS A 143 0.66 -1.19 19.86
N ARG A 144 -0.19 -1.80 19.02
CA ARG A 144 0.10 -3.10 18.37
C ARG A 144 1.12 -2.93 17.25
N SER A 145 1.02 -1.84 16.49
CA SER A 145 1.92 -1.52 15.38
C SER A 145 3.33 -1.22 15.87
N LEU A 146 3.49 -0.52 17.01
CA LEU A 146 4.81 -0.28 17.58
C LEU A 146 5.56 -1.59 17.88
N ARG A 147 4.88 -2.57 18.50
CA ARG A 147 5.47 -3.88 18.80
C ARG A 147 5.81 -4.65 17.52
N ALA A 148 4.90 -4.66 16.55
CA ALA A 148 5.12 -5.30 15.27
C ALA A 148 6.30 -4.66 14.51
N ALA A 149 6.40 -3.33 14.54
CA ALA A 149 7.48 -2.58 13.91
C ALA A 149 8.83 -2.87 14.59
N SER A 150 8.90 -2.93 15.92
CA SER A 150 10.11 -3.38 16.63
C SER A 150 10.52 -4.79 16.23
N GLU A 151 9.59 -5.74 16.13
CA GLU A 151 9.89 -7.11 15.69
C GLU A 151 10.38 -7.15 14.23
N LEU A 152 9.84 -6.32 13.34
CA LEU A 152 10.33 -6.18 11.97
C LEU A 152 11.74 -5.59 11.93
N CYS A 153 12.02 -4.55 12.72
CA CYS A 153 13.36 -3.99 12.80
C CYS A 153 14.38 -5.01 13.33
N SER A 154 14.02 -5.80 14.35
CA SER A 154 14.84 -6.92 14.83
C SER A 154 15.02 -8.05 13.80
N ALA A 155 14.06 -8.24 12.89
CA ALA A 155 14.17 -9.19 11.78
C ALA A 155 15.04 -8.67 10.62
N GLY A 156 15.54 -7.43 10.72
CA GLY A 156 16.45 -6.80 9.77
C GLY A 156 15.75 -6.00 8.67
N PHE A 157 14.51 -5.55 8.90
CA PHE A 157 13.89 -4.54 8.03
C PHE A 157 14.47 -3.17 8.35
N THR A 158 15.01 -2.48 7.35
CA THR A 158 15.78 -1.24 7.54
C THR A 158 14.89 0.00 7.53
N ALA A 159 13.79 -0.02 6.78
CA ALA A 159 12.91 1.13 6.56
C ALA A 159 11.49 0.88 7.07
N VAL A 160 11.33 0.69 8.38
CA VAL A 160 10.03 0.51 9.04
C VAL A 160 9.65 1.77 9.81
N THR A 161 8.44 2.26 9.60
CA THR A 161 7.88 3.43 10.30
C THR A 161 6.54 3.07 10.95
N ASP A 162 6.38 3.34 12.24
CA ASP A 162 5.10 3.20 12.95
C ASP A 162 4.21 4.44 12.79
N ILE A 163 2.89 4.24 12.80
CA ILE A 163 1.92 5.34 12.77
C ILE A 163 1.37 5.60 14.18
N ALA A 164 1.72 6.77 14.71
CA ALA A 164 1.14 7.29 15.94
C ALA A 164 -0.37 7.53 15.77
N GLY A 165 -1.17 7.03 16.71
CA GLY A 165 -2.63 7.16 16.71
C GLY A 165 -3.36 6.12 15.84
N GLY A 166 -2.66 5.43 14.93
CA GLY A 166 -3.20 4.34 14.12
C GLY A 166 -4.42 4.71 13.27
N PHE A 167 -5.26 3.72 12.97
CA PHE A 167 -6.45 3.86 12.13
C PHE A 167 -7.55 4.75 12.75
N SER A 168 -7.64 4.82 14.09
CA SER A 168 -8.58 5.75 14.74
C SER A 168 -8.26 7.19 14.38
N ALA A 169 -6.99 7.60 14.48
CA ALA A 169 -6.56 8.94 14.09
C ALA A 169 -6.65 9.15 12.57
N TRP A 170 -6.45 8.10 11.76
CA TRP A 170 -6.64 8.16 10.31
C TRP A 170 -8.08 8.58 9.94
N LYS A 171 -9.07 7.96 10.60
CA LYS A 171 -10.48 8.31 10.40
C LYS A 171 -10.84 9.69 10.94
N GLU A 172 -10.30 10.07 12.09
CA GLU A 172 -10.54 11.40 12.68
C GLU A 172 -10.02 12.53 11.78
N ASN A 173 -8.93 12.28 11.06
CA ASN A 173 -8.38 13.23 10.09
C ASN A 173 -9.03 13.13 8.70
N GLU A 174 -10.12 12.37 8.57
CA GLU A 174 -10.93 12.21 7.34
C GLU A 174 -10.08 11.79 6.13
N LEU A 175 -9.03 11.01 6.38
CA LEU A 175 -8.13 10.53 5.34
C LEU A 175 -8.80 9.43 4.48
N PRO A 176 -8.38 9.26 3.21
CA PRO A 176 -9.01 8.32 2.29
C PRO A 176 -8.92 6.89 2.83
N THR A 177 -10.04 6.17 2.75
CA THR A 177 -10.16 4.77 3.17
C THR A 177 -10.88 3.95 2.10
N ASN A 178 -10.60 2.65 2.06
CA ASN A 178 -11.29 1.66 1.26
C ASN A 178 -11.91 0.58 2.15
N LYS A 179 -12.82 -0.23 1.57
CA LYS A 179 -13.47 -1.37 2.21
C LYS A 179 -13.33 -2.61 1.35
#